data_AF-A0A3D8IJB2-F1
#
_entry.id   AF-A0A3D8IJB2-F1
#
_cell.length_a   1.000
_cell.length_b   1.000
_cell.length_c   1.000
_cell.angle_alpha   90.00
_cell.angle_beta   90.00
_cell.angle_gamma   90.00
#
_symmetry.space_group_name_H-M   'P 1'
#
loop_
_entity.id
_entity.type
_entity.pdbx_description
1 polymer ?
#
loop_
_entity_poly.entity_id
_entity_poly.type
_entity_poly.pdbx_seq_one_letter_code
_entity_poly.pdbx_strand_id
1 'polypeptide(L)'
;MLFNSFQFIFIFLPLTFIGYFYFNLKKKTTLARFYLVIASVVFYAWWEYKNVLLLFSSIGFNYIISGLIVKARELRIKNDSLHNDSTLIESHSITPPQCI
;
A
#
# COMPACT_ATOMS: atom_id res chain seq x y z
N MET A 1 -0.84 21.39 14.84
CA MET A 1 -1.50 22.71 14.84
C MET A 1 -0.43 23.79 14.93
N LEU A 2 -0.10 24.43 13.81
CA LEU A 2 0.45 25.80 13.81
C LEU A 2 0.03 26.51 12.51
N PHE A 3 -1.24 26.90 12.44
CA PHE A 3 -1.72 27.83 11.41
C PHE A 3 -1.12 29.24 11.58
N ASN A 4 -0.44 29.49 12.72
CA ASN A 4 0.23 30.74 13.07
C ASN A 4 1.73 30.75 12.70
N SER A 5 2.23 29.74 11.98
CA SER A 5 3.63 29.78 11.55
C SER A 5 3.71 30.63 10.29
N PHE A 6 4.42 31.74 10.35
CA PHE A 6 4.73 32.58 9.19
C PHE A 6 5.30 31.76 8.01
N GLN A 7 5.95 30.63 8.29
CA GLN A 7 6.40 29.65 7.32
C GLN A 7 5.27 29.19 6.36
N PHE A 8 4.05 28.97 6.86
CA PHE A 8 2.94 28.52 6.00
C PHE A 8 2.50 29.61 5.01
N ILE A 9 2.28 30.83 5.49
CA ILE A 9 1.81 31.94 4.66
C ILE A 9 2.88 32.38 3.65
N PHE A 10 4.15 32.44 4.06
CA PHE A 10 5.23 32.96 3.21
C PHE A 10 5.93 31.91 2.35
N ILE A 11 5.88 30.62 2.68
CA ILE A 11 6.49 29.56 1.86
C ILE A 11 5.43 28.67 1.21
N PHE A 12 4.50 28.12 1.99
CA PHE A 12 3.56 27.14 1.46
C PHE A 12 2.56 27.75 0.46
N LEU A 13 2.01 28.93 0.78
CA LEU A 13 1.03 29.61 -0.06
C LEU A 13 1.61 30.01 -1.44
N PRO A 14 2.74 30.76 -1.54
CA PRO A 14 3.30 31.10 -2.84
C PRO A 14 3.80 29.88 -3.60
N LEU A 15 4.37 28.88 -2.93
CA LEU A 15 4.83 27.64 -3.59
C LEU A 15 3.67 26.85 -4.20
N THR A 16 2.55 26.74 -3.47
CA THR A 16 1.34 26.08 -3.97
C THR A 16 0.75 26.87 -5.13
N PHE A 17 0.73 28.19 -5.05
CA PHE A 17 0.22 29.06 -6.11
C PHE A 17 1.06 28.97 -7.38
N ILE A 18 2.39 29.02 -7.26
CA ILE A 18 3.33 28.89 -8.38
C ILE A 18 3.18 27.53 -9.05
N GLY A 19 3.16 26.44 -8.28
CA GLY A 19 3.02 25.11 -8.85
C GLY A 19 1.65 24.88 -9.50
N TYR A 20 0.57 25.37 -8.90
CA TYR A 20 -0.75 25.32 -9.52
C TYR A 20 -0.78 26.09 -10.84
N PHE A 21 -0.23 27.31 -10.88
CA PHE A 21 -0.18 28.13 -12.09
C PHE A 21 0.71 27.50 -13.17
N TYR A 22 1.82 26.88 -12.78
CA TYR A 22 2.71 26.13 -13.67
C TYR A 22 2.00 24.94 -14.35
N PHE A 23 1.27 24.12 -13.57
CA PHE A 23 0.52 22.99 -14.11
C PHE A 23 -0.72 23.43 -14.90
N ASN A 24 -1.36 24.53 -14.51
CA ASN A 24 -2.50 25.11 -15.23
C ASN A 24 -2.07 25.66 -16.61
N LEU A 25 -0.86 26.24 -16.72
CA LEU A 25 -0.30 26.72 -17.99
C LEU A 25 -0.18 25.61 -19.05
N LYS A 26 0.06 24.37 -18.61
CA LYS A 26 0.19 23.20 -19.48
C LYS A 26 -1.17 22.61 -19.92
N LYS A 27 -2.31 23.21 -19.53
CA LYS A 27 -3.69 22.73 -19.77
C LYS A 27 -3.96 21.29 -19.29
N LYS A 28 -3.11 20.73 -18.44
CA LYS A 28 -3.27 19.38 -17.87
C LYS A 28 -3.96 19.49 -16.52
N THR A 29 -5.28 19.69 -16.55
CA THR A 29 -6.14 19.80 -15.37
C THR A 29 -6.02 18.61 -14.41
N THR A 30 -5.75 17.41 -14.91
CA THR A 30 -5.48 16.22 -14.08
C THR A 30 -4.22 16.39 -13.23
N LEU A 31 -3.16 16.94 -13.81
CA LEU A 31 -1.88 17.15 -13.13
C LEU A 31 -2.00 18.27 -12.09
N ALA A 32 -2.76 19.33 -12.40
CA ALA A 32 -3.05 20.40 -11.44
C ALA A 32 -3.84 19.89 -10.22
N ARG A 33 -4.84 19.02 -10.43
CA ARG A 33 -5.56 18.35 -9.33
C ARG A 33 -4.65 17.46 -8.50
N PHE A 34 -3.78 16.69 -9.15
CA PHE A 34 -2.83 15.84 -8.45
C PHE A 34 -1.83 16.66 -7.62
N TYR A 35 -1.37 17.79 -8.16
CA TYR A 35 -0.51 18.74 -7.45
C TYR A 35 -1.20 19.31 -6.20
N LEU A 36 -2.48 19.68 -6.29
CA LEU A 36 -3.27 20.14 -5.14
C LEU A 36 -3.39 19.06 -4.04
N VAL A 37 -3.60 17.79 -4.42
CA VAL A 37 -3.65 16.68 -3.47
C VAL A 37 -2.31 16.48 -2.78
N ILE A 38 -1.20 16.48 -3.53
CA ILE A 38 0.15 16.36 -2.96
C ILE A 38 0.45 17.54 -2.04
N ALA A 39 0.14 18.78 -2.46
CA ALA A 39 0.35 19.98 -1.66
C ALA A 39 -0.40 19.88 -0.32
N SER A 40 -1.62 19.35 -0.31
CA SER A 40 -2.39 19.10 0.93
C SER A 40 -1.69 18.11 1.87
N VAL A 41 -1.16 17.01 1.33
CA VAL A 41 -0.42 16.02 2.14
C VAL A 41 0.89 16.60 2.67
N VAL A 42 1.62 17.36 1.85
CA VAL A 42 2.88 18.01 2.24
C VAL A 42 2.65 19.06 3.31
N PHE A 43 1.57 19.84 3.22
CA PHE A 43 1.19 20.79 4.28
C PHE A 43 1.04 20.08 5.63
N TYR A 44 0.39 18.92 5.62
CA TYR A 44 0.15 18.15 6.83
C TYR A 44 1.45 17.52 7.38
N ALA A 45 2.35 17.09 6.49
CA ALA A 45 3.63 16.49 6.85
C ALA A 45 4.69 17.53 7.28
N TRP A 46 4.55 18.81 6.93
CA TRP A 46 5.61 19.82 7.13
C TRP A 46 5.98 20.09 8.60
N TRP A 47 5.04 19.93 9.54
CA TRP A 47 5.25 20.29 10.95
C TRP A 47 6.08 19.27 11.73
N GLU A 48 5.95 17.98 11.41
CA GLU A 48 6.67 16.86 12.04
C GLU A 48 6.88 15.77 10.98
N TYR A 49 7.60 16.11 9.90
CA TYR A 49 7.79 15.23 8.74
C TYR A 49 8.33 13.85 9.15
N LYS A 50 9.14 13.79 10.21
CA LYS A 50 9.64 12.54 10.77
C LYS A 50 8.51 11.66 11.28
N ASN A 51 7.61 12.18 12.13
CA ASN A 51 6.55 11.38 12.75
C ASN A 51 5.49 10.94 11.73
N VAL A 52 5.10 11.83 10.81
CA VAL A 52 4.12 11.51 9.77
C VAL A 52 4.68 10.48 8.79
N LEU A 53 5.94 10.62 8.37
CA LEU A 53 6.60 9.65 7.50
C LEU A 53 6.84 8.32 8.20
N LEU A 54 7.21 8.33 9.50
CA LEU A 54 7.37 7.12 10.31
C LEU A 54 6.03 6.37 10.41
N LEU A 55 4.93 7.07 10.64
CA LEU A 55 3.59 6.49 10.78
C LEU A 55 3.07 5.95 9.43
N PHE A 56 3.22 6.73 8.35
CA PHE A 56 2.86 6.28 7.01
C PHE A 56 3.69 5.07 6.57
N SER A 57 4.99 5.09 6.84
CA SER A 57 5.88 3.96 6.61
C SER A 57 5.50 2.74 7.46
N SER A 58 5.11 2.94 8.72
CA SER A 58 4.68 1.86 9.61
C SER A 58 3.41 1.18 9.10
N ILE A 59 2.39 1.96 8.72
CA ILE A 59 1.15 1.43 8.16
C ILE A 59 1.43 0.70 6.84
N GLY A 60 2.23 1.29 5.95
CA GLY A 60 2.60 0.66 4.68
C GLY A 60 3.37 -0.65 4.88
N PHE A 61 4.35 -0.65 5.78
CA PHE A 61 5.14 -1.83 6.10
C PHE A 61 4.29 -2.94 6.73
N ASN A 62 3.41 -2.58 7.67
CA ASN A 62 2.48 -3.51 8.30
C ASN A 62 1.51 -4.13 7.27
N TYR A 63 1.03 -3.33 6.32
CA TYR A 63 0.15 -3.80 5.24
C TYR A 63 0.87 -4.80 4.32
N ILE A 64 2.12 -4.53 3.93
CA ILE A 64 2.93 -5.44 3.10
C ILE A 64 3.16 -6.76 3.82
N ILE A 65 3.58 -6.72 5.09
CA ILE A 65 3.79 -7.94 5.90
C ILE A 65 2.50 -8.74 6.00
N SER A 66 1.39 -8.08 6.30
CA SER A 66 0.08 -8.73 6.40
C SER A 66 -0.30 -9.43 5.09
N GLY A 67 -0.08 -8.78 3.94
CA GLY A 67 -0.32 -9.38 2.63
C GLY A 67 0.59 -10.58 2.33
N LEU A 68 1.86 -10.54 2.72
CA LEU A 68 2.79 -11.66 2.59
C LEU A 68 2.36 -12.85 3.45
N ILE A 69 1.93 -12.60 4.68
CA ILE A 69 1.43 -13.64 5.60
C ILE A 69 0.18 -14.31 5.03
N VAL A 70 -0.77 -13.53 4.50
CA VAL A 70 -1.99 -14.08 3.89
C VAL A 70 -1.65 -14.97 2.70
N LYS A 71 -0.78 -14.52 1.78
CA LYS A 71 -0.33 -15.34 0.65
C LYS A 71 0.40 -16.61 1.08
N ALA A 72 1.27 -16.52 2.09
CA ALA A 72 1.97 -17.69 2.62
C ALA A 72 1.00 -18.72 3.23
N ARG A 73 -0.08 -18.25 3.87
CA ARG A 73 -1.14 -19.11 4.41
C ARG A 73 -1.89 -19.85 3.30
N GLU A 74 -2.26 -19.16 2.22
CA GLU A 74 -2.95 -19.77 1.08
C GLU A 74 -2.12 -20.88 0.43
N LEU A 75 -0.82 -20.64 0.22
CA LEU A 75 0.10 -21.64 -0.34
C LEU A 75 0.24 -22.86 0.59
N ARG A 76 0.27 -22.64 1.90
CA ARG A 76 0.34 -23.73 2.88
C ARG A 76 -0.92 -24.61 2.84
N ILE A 77 -2.11 -24.00 2.81
CA ILE A 77 -3.39 -24.73 2.72
C ILE A 77 -3.44 -25.55 1.43
N LYS A 78 -3.00 -24.97 0.30
CA LYS A 78 -2.96 -25.69 -0.97
C LYS A 78 -2.01 -26.90 -0.90
N ASN A 79 -0.81 -26.75 -0.34
CA ASN A 79 0.14 -27.86 -0.26
C ASN A 79 -0.36 -29.01 0.64
N ASP A 80 -1.03 -28.67 1.74
CA ASP A 80 -1.64 -29.64 2.65
C ASP A 80 -2.78 -30.42 1.98
N SER A 81 -3.58 -29.72 1.15
CA SER A 81 -4.65 -30.34 0.35
C SER A 81 -4.09 -31.30 -0.71
N LEU A 82 -2.98 -30.93 -1.35
CA LEU A 82 -2.29 -31.74 -2.36
C LEU A 82 -1.61 -32.98 -1.75
N HIS A 83 -1.06 -32.85 -0.54
CA HIS A 83 -0.50 -33.99 0.19
C HIS A 83 -1.57 -34.99 0.63
N ASN A 84 -2.71 -34.51 1.15
CA ASN A 84 -3.82 -35.38 1.54
C ASN A 84 -4.39 -36.16 0.34
N ASP A 85 -4.53 -35.51 -0.83
CA ASP A 85 -5.06 -36.17 -2.04
C ASP A 85 -4.10 -37.26 -2.58
N SER A 86 -2.78 -37.02 -2.53
CA SER A 86 -1.80 -38.04 -2.93
C SER A 86 -1.77 -39.25 -1.98
N THR A 87 -1.97 -39.05 -0.67
CA THR A 87 -2.15 -40.17 0.27
C THR A 87 -3.45 -40.95 0.04
N LEU A 88 -4.52 -40.29 -0.42
CA LEU A 88 -5.76 -40.98 -0.80
C LEU A 88 -5.60 -41.80 -2.09
N ILE A 89 -4.88 -41.28 -3.09
CA ILE A 89 -4.61 -42.04 -4.33
C ILE A 89 -3.70 -43.24 -4.04
N GLU A 90 -2.68 -43.09 -3.18
CA GLU A 90 -1.78 -44.18 -2.81
C GLU A 90 -2.53 -45.28 -2.05
N SER A 91 -3.40 -44.93 -1.09
CA SER A 91 -4.25 -45.91 -0.39
C SER A 91 -5.28 -46.60 -1.28
N HIS A 92 -5.79 -45.93 -2.32
CA HIS A 92 -6.73 -46.53 -3.27
C HIS A 92 -6.06 -47.43 -4.33
N SER A 93 -4.75 -47.28 -4.53
CA SER A 93 -3.93 -48.11 -5.44
C SER A 93 -3.36 -49.38 -4.79
N ILE A 94 -3.31 -49.44 -3.45
CA ILE A 94 -2.78 -50.57 -2.68
C ILE A 94 -3.86 -51.64 -2.40
N THR A 95 -5.12 -51.43 -2.79
CA THR A 95 -6.12 -52.51 -2.72
C THR A 95 -5.82 -53.55 -3.81
N PRO A 96 -5.38 -54.78 -3.45
CA PRO A 96 -5.14 -55.80 -4.45
C PRO A 96 -6.47 -56.11 -5.17
N PRO A 97 -6.43 -56.52 -6.45
CA PRO A 97 -7.64 -57.00 -7.12
C PRO A 97 -8.22 -58.12 -6.25
N GLN A 98 -9.44 -57.92 -5.79
CA GLN A 98 -10.20 -58.93 -5.08
C GLN A 98 -10.31 -60.13 -6.04
N CYS A 99 -9.53 -61.18 -5.79
CA CYS A 99 -9.71 -62.46 -6.47
C CYS A 99 -11.10 -62.98 -6.09
N ILE A 100 -12.02 -62.93 -7.05
CA ILE A 100 -13.30 -63.64 -7.06
C ILE A 100 -13.03 -65.10 -7.46
#